data_AF-A0AAN6A543-F1
#
_entry.id   AF-A0AAN6A543-F1
#
_cell.length_a   1.000
_cell.length_b   1.000
_cell.length_c   1.000
_cell.angle_alpha   90.00
_cell.angle_beta   90.00
_cell.angle_gamma   90.00
#
_symmetry.space_group_name_H-M   'P 1'
#
loop_
_entity.id
_entity.type
_entity.pdbx_description
1 polymer ?
#
loop_
_entity_poly.entity_id
_entity_poly.type
_entity_poly.pdbx_seq_one_letter_code
_entity_poly.pdbx_strand_id
1 'polypeptide(L)' 'MKINNNLKLQREKIGLTQLEVAQKAKITERSYQYYEAGERLPNIRTALKIAIILNTNCEKLFNE' A
#
# COMPACT_ATOMS: atom_id res chain seq x y z
N MET A 1 -15.14 -10.56 -0.16
CA MET A 1 -15.39 -9.11 -0.31
C MET A 1 -14.05 -8.43 -0.55
N LYS A 2 -13.91 -7.63 -1.61
CA LYS A 2 -12.65 -6.90 -1.86
C LYS A 2 -12.60 -5.68 -0.95
N ILE A 3 -11.43 -5.41 -0.40
CA ILE A 3 -11.18 -4.27 0.47
C ILE A 3 -10.86 -3.06 -0.39
N ASN A 4 -11.67 -2.01 -0.29
CA ASN A 4 -11.38 -0.74 -0.95
C ASN A 4 -10.12 -0.13 -0.34
N ASN A 5 -9.25 0.38 -1.20
CA ASN A 5 -8.02 1.04 -0.78
C ASN A 5 -7.58 2.05 -1.84
N ASN A 6 -6.74 3.00 -1.43
CA ASN A 6 -6.21 4.04 -2.30
C ASN A 6 -4.73 3.83 -2.66
N LEU A 7 -4.19 2.62 -2.48
CA LEU A 7 -2.75 2.34 -2.64
C LEU A 7 -2.27 2.67 -4.06
N LYS A 8 -2.97 2.16 -5.07
CA LYS A 8 -2.66 2.42 -6.49
C LYS A 8 -2.64 3.91 -6.80
N LEU A 9 -3.70 4.60 -6.40
CA LEU A 9 -3.88 6.03 -6.62
C LEU A 9 -2.72 6.83 -5.99
N GLN A 10 -2.39 6.59 -4.72
CA GLN A 10 -1.32 7.33 -4.05
C GLN A 10 0.06 6.98 -4.63
N ARG A 11 0.30 5.71 -4.93
CA ARG A 11 1.55 5.25 -5.56
C ARG A 11 1.80 5.93 -6.90
N GLU A 12 0.79 5.99 -7.76
CA GLU A 12 0.89 6.62 -9.08
C GLU A 12 1.08 8.14 -8.98
N LYS A 13 0.45 8.81 -7.99
CA LYS A 13 0.64 10.25 -7.75
C LYS A 13 2.09 10.63 -7.45
N ILE A 14 2.87 9.74 -6.85
CA ILE A 14 4.28 9.98 -6.52
C ILE A 14 5.24 9.24 -7.46
N GLY A 15 4.72 8.64 -8.54
CA GLY A 15 5.52 8.02 -9.60
C GLY A 15 6.27 6.74 -9.21
N LEU A 16 5.82 6.02 -8.17
CA LEU A 16 6.47 4.77 -7.76
C LEU A 16 5.85 3.54 -8.45
N THR A 17 6.68 2.54 -8.69
CA THR A 17 6.26 1.18 -9.09
C THR A 17 5.85 0.35 -7.88
N GLN A 18 5.12 -0.74 -8.11
CA GLN A 18 4.73 -1.67 -7.04
C GLN A 18 5.96 -2.30 -6.37
N LEU A 19 6.98 -2.66 -7.16
CA LEU A 19 8.27 -3.16 -6.69
C LEU A 19 8.99 -2.17 -5.76
N GLU A 20 9.07 -0.89 -6.13
CA GLU A 20 9.75 0.12 -5.32
C GLU A 20 9.08 0.33 -3.96
N VAL A 21 7.74 0.36 -3.91
CA VAL A 21 7.01 0.46 -2.64
C VAL A 21 7.27 -0.78 -1.78
N ALA A 22 7.23 -1.97 -2.38
CA ALA A 22 7.47 -3.22 -1.66
C ALA A 22 8.90 -3.29 -1.08
N GLN A 23 9.91 -2.93 -1.88
CA GLN A 23 11.31 -2.87 -1.44
C GLN A 23 11.49 -1.87 -0.29
N LYS A 24 10.95 -0.66 -0.41
CA LYS A 24 11.01 0.37 0.65
C LYS A 24 10.27 -0.08 1.92
N ALA A 25 9.15 -0.80 1.78
CA ALA A 25 8.39 -1.34 2.91
C ALA A 25 9.02 -2.62 3.52
N LYS A 26 10.05 -3.19 2.88
CA LYS A 26 10.69 -4.47 3.23
C LYS A 26 9.70 -5.64 3.21
N ILE A 27 8.91 -5.72 2.14
CA ILE A 27 7.97 -6.82 1.85
C ILE A 27 8.19 -7.32 0.42
N THR A 28 7.57 -8.45 0.08
CA THR A 28 7.58 -8.94 -1.30
C THR A 28 6.66 -8.07 -2.18
N GLU A 29 6.99 -7.92 -3.46
CA GLU A 29 6.13 -7.26 -4.45
C GLU A 29 4.73 -7.91 -4.49
N ARG A 30 4.69 -9.24 -4.43
CA ARG A 30 3.43 -9.99 -4.39
C ARG A 30 2.57 -9.64 -3.17
N SER A 31 3.17 -9.44 -2.00
CA SER A 31 2.43 -8.97 -0.82
C SER A 31 1.81 -7.59 -1.07
N TYR A 32 2.57 -6.67 -1.67
CA TYR A 32 2.07 -5.35 -2.01
C TYR A 32 0.94 -5.40 -3.05
N GLN A 33 1.06 -6.25 -4.08
CA GLN A 33 0.01 -6.50 -5.08
C GLN A 33 -1.28 -6.99 -4.44
N TYR A 34 -1.21 -7.92 -3.47
CA TYR A 34 -2.40 -8.36 -2.74
C TYR A 34 -3.07 -7.24 -1.95
N TYR A 35 -2.29 -6.31 -1.40
CA TYR A 35 -2.82 -5.14 -0.71
C TYR A 35 -3.50 -4.19 -1.68
N GLU A 36 -2.83 -3.85 -2.79
CA GLU A 36 -3.37 -2.93 -3.81
C GLU A 36 -4.64 -3.50 -4.48
N ALA A 37 -4.70 -4.82 -4.68
CA ALA A 37 -5.88 -5.53 -5.20
C ALA A 37 -7.04 -5.67 -4.20
N GLY A 38 -6.83 -5.30 -2.93
CA GLY A 38 -7.82 -5.44 -1.87
C GLY A 38 -8.09 -6.89 -1.46
N GLU A 39 -7.17 -7.81 -1.77
CA GLU A 39 -7.29 -9.24 -1.45
C GLU A 39 -6.79 -9.56 -0.04
N ARG A 40 -5.94 -8.70 0.52
CA ARG A 40 -5.35 -8.87 1.85
C ARG A 40 -5.11 -7.51 2.50
N LEU A 41 -5.22 -7.45 3.83
CA LEU A 41 -4.74 -6.30 4.61
C LEU A 41 -3.28 -6.48 5.05
N PRO A 42 -2.46 -5.42 4.99
CA PRO A 42 -1.18 -5.41 5.67
C PRO A 42 -1.37 -5.41 7.20
N ASN A 43 -0.38 -5.90 7.93
CA ASN A 43 -0.33 -5.65 9.37
C ASN A 43 -0.03 -4.16 9.66
N ILE A 44 -0.28 -3.72 10.90
CA ILE A 44 -0.12 -2.31 11.32
C ILE A 44 1.28 -1.77 10.97
N ARG A 45 2.35 -2.54 11.22
CA ARG A 45 3.73 -2.09 10.92
C ARG A 45 3.96 -1.87 9.43
N THR A 46 3.36 -2.72 8.59
CA THR A 46 3.48 -2.62 7.12
C THR A 46 2.61 -1.48 6.60
N ALA A 47 1.39 -1.33 7.11
CA ALA A 47 0.50 -0.22 6.77
C ALA A 47 1.15 1.14 7.06
N LEU A 48 1.77 1.30 8.23
CA LEU A 48 2.49 2.53 8.61
C LEU A 48 3.67 2.83 7.68
N LYS A 49 4.47 1.81 7.33
CA LYS A 49 5.58 1.99 6.37
C LYS A 49 5.07 2.44 5.01
N ILE A 50 4.03 1.79 4.51
CA ILE A 50 3.43 2.13 3.21
C ILE A 50 2.89 3.57 3.25
N ALA A 51 2.21 3.96 4.32
CA ALA A 51 1.72 5.33 4.50
C ALA A 51 2.85 6.36 4.42
N ILE A 52 3.97 6.12 5.11
CA ILE A 52 5.16 6.98 5.07
C ILE A 52 5.74 7.05 3.64
N ILE A 53 5.89 5.90 2.97
CA ILE A 53 6.45 5.82 1.60
C ILE A 53 5.57 6.57 0.60
N LEU A 54 4.26 6.46 0.76
CA LEU A 54 3.26 7.10 -0.10
C LEU A 54 2.93 8.54 0.33
N ASN A 55 3.70 9.10 1.27
CA ASN A 55 3.54 10.45 1.81
C ASN A 55 2.09 10.76 2.25
N THR A 56 1.48 9.83 3.00
CA THR A 56 0.09 9.91 3.44
C THR A 56 -0.14 9.19 4.78
N ASN A 57 -1.40 8.97 5.18
CA ASN A 57 -1.78 8.26 6.41
C ASN A 57 -2.61 6.99 6.11
N CYS A 58 -2.74 6.12 7.10
CA CYS A 58 -3.47 4.85 6.96
C CYS A 58 -4.97 5.04 6.69
N GLU A 59 -5.60 6.06 7.28
CA GLU A 59 -7.02 6.38 7.04
C GLU A 59 -7.28 6.65 5.56
N LYS A 60 -6.44 7.47 4.92
CA LYS A 60 -6.57 7.76 3.49
C LYS A 60 -6.28 6.53 2.62
N LEU A 61 -5.45 5.60 3.08
CA LEU A 61 -5.11 4.40 2.31
C LEU A 61 -6.16 3.30 2.41
N PHE A 62 -6.79 3.13 3.57
CA PHE A 62 -7.61 1.95 3.90
C PHE A 62 -9.01 2.28 4.43
N ASN A 63 -9.52 3.50 4.20
CA ASN A 63 -10.89 3.84 4.58
C ASN A 63 -11.90 2.95 3.83
N GLU A 64 -12.92 2.50 4.57
CA GLU A 64 -14.09 1.80 4.02
C GLU A 64 -15.00 2.75 3.23
#